data_AF-A0AAP0J1Z0-F1
#
_entry.id   AF-A0AAP0J1Z0-F1
#
_cell.length_a   1.000
_cell.length_b   1.000
_cell.length_c   1.000
_cell.angle_alpha   90.00
_cell.angle_beta   90.00
_cell.angle_gamma   90.00
#
_symmetry.space_group_name_H-M   'P 1'
#
loop_
_entity.id
_entity.type
_entity.pdbx_description
1 polymer ?
#
loop_
_entity_poly.entity_id
_entity_poly.type
_entity_poly.pdbx_seq_one_letter_code
_entity_poly.pdbx_strand_id
1 'polypeptide(L)'
;MRRLRVRSHGLSLSLHKGLPLGSGLGSSAASAAAAAVAVNALFGDRLSASELILAGLDSEAKVSGYHADNIAPAIMGGFVLIRSYDPLDLIELKFPEEKELFFVLASPEFEAPTKKMRAALPAEVGMKEHVWNCSQAGALVAAVLLGDVEGLGKALSADRIVEPRRAPLIPGMEGVKRAAIEAGAFGCTISGAGPTAVAVTDEEEKGVRIGESMVEAFWREGMLKASAAVQRLDRVGARVVSRTP
;
A
#
# COMPACT_ATOMS: atom_id res chain seq x y z
N MET A 1 -11.72 -11.60 -19.59
CA MET A 1 -12.49 -12.14 -20.74
C MET A 1 -13.95 -11.69 -20.78
N ARG A 2 -14.79 -12.03 -19.78
CA ARG A 2 -16.23 -11.62 -19.77
C ARG A 2 -16.44 -10.11 -20.01
N ARG A 3 -15.71 -9.27 -19.27
CA ARG A 3 -15.77 -7.79 -19.42
C ARG A 3 -15.35 -7.30 -20.81
N LEU A 4 -14.39 -7.98 -21.44
CA LEU A 4 -13.93 -7.69 -22.81
C LEU A 4 -14.89 -8.17 -23.91
N ARG A 5 -16.01 -8.83 -23.53
CA ARG A 5 -16.96 -9.48 -24.45
C ARG A 5 -16.30 -10.51 -25.38
N VAL A 6 -15.21 -11.13 -24.94
CA VAL A 6 -14.52 -12.21 -25.65
C VAL A 6 -15.04 -13.55 -25.12
N ARG A 7 -15.63 -14.38 -26.01
CA ARG A 7 -16.21 -15.67 -25.66
C ARG A 7 -15.15 -16.69 -25.22
N SER A 8 -14.10 -16.87 -26.02
CA SER A 8 -12.99 -17.76 -25.72
C SER A 8 -11.73 -17.30 -26.46
N HIS A 9 -10.58 -17.37 -25.80
CA HIS A 9 -9.26 -17.15 -26.38
C HIS A 9 -8.19 -17.80 -25.48
N GLY A 10 -7.18 -18.43 -26.08
CA GLY A 10 -6.02 -18.92 -25.33
C GLY A 10 -5.02 -17.79 -25.09
N LEU A 11 -4.49 -17.69 -23.87
CA LEU A 11 -3.47 -16.70 -23.51
C LEU A 11 -2.30 -17.41 -22.82
N SER A 12 -1.09 -17.03 -23.19
CA SER A 12 0.13 -17.36 -22.44
C SER A 12 0.58 -16.10 -21.70
N LEU A 13 0.79 -16.21 -20.39
CA LEU A 13 1.23 -15.11 -19.55
C LEU A 13 2.49 -15.53 -18.79
N SER A 14 3.50 -14.66 -18.81
CA SER A 14 4.71 -14.82 -18.00
C SER A 14 4.76 -13.69 -16.97
N LEU A 15 5.04 -14.04 -15.71
CA LEU A 15 5.04 -13.10 -14.60
C LEU A 15 6.43 -13.03 -13.97
N HIS A 16 7.02 -11.84 -13.97
CA HIS A 16 8.24 -11.55 -13.22
C HIS A 16 7.85 -10.84 -11.91
N LYS A 17 8.15 -11.46 -10.77
CA LYS A 17 7.80 -10.91 -9.45
C LYS A 17 8.90 -9.95 -8.99
N GLY A 18 8.55 -8.67 -8.79
CA GLY A 18 9.44 -7.65 -8.23
C GLY A 18 9.21 -7.37 -6.74
N LEU A 19 8.15 -7.91 -6.14
CA LEU A 19 7.78 -7.69 -4.74
C LEU A 19 7.76 -8.99 -3.94
N PRO A 20 8.35 -9.05 -2.74
CA PRO A 20 8.31 -10.22 -1.89
C PRO A 20 6.87 -10.59 -1.51
N LEU A 21 6.60 -11.89 -1.44
CA LEU A 21 5.31 -12.42 -1.00
C LEU A 21 5.11 -12.13 0.49
N GLY A 22 3.86 -11.88 0.91
CA GLY A 22 3.53 -11.68 2.33
C GLY A 22 4.16 -10.46 3.00
N SER A 23 4.71 -9.51 2.22
CA SER A 23 5.50 -8.39 2.72
C SER A 23 4.71 -7.18 3.22
N GLY A 24 3.41 -7.12 2.91
CA GLY A 24 2.57 -5.94 3.16
C GLY A 24 2.65 -4.87 2.07
N LEU A 25 3.30 -5.16 0.94
CA LEU A 25 3.49 -4.22 -0.20
C LEU A 25 2.51 -4.47 -1.37
N GLY A 26 1.42 -5.20 -1.15
CA GLY A 26 0.43 -5.45 -2.22
C GLY A 26 0.91 -6.36 -3.36
N SER A 27 1.83 -7.31 -3.10
CA SER A 27 2.42 -8.20 -4.12
C SER A 27 1.39 -9.00 -4.94
N SER A 28 0.26 -9.40 -4.36
CA SER A 28 -0.84 -10.07 -5.07
C SER A 28 -1.58 -9.11 -6.00
N ALA A 29 -2.01 -7.98 -5.47
CA ALA A 29 -2.67 -6.92 -6.21
C ALA A 29 -1.82 -6.39 -7.38
N ALA A 30 -0.51 -6.23 -7.20
CA ALA A 30 0.40 -5.83 -8.26
C ALA A 30 0.40 -6.83 -9.43
N SER A 31 0.40 -8.14 -9.13
CA SER A 31 0.31 -9.19 -10.16
C SER A 31 -1.06 -9.20 -10.85
N ALA A 32 -2.15 -8.99 -10.11
CA ALA A 32 -3.49 -8.89 -10.67
C ALA A 32 -3.65 -7.64 -11.56
N ALA A 33 -3.14 -6.48 -11.13
CA ALA A 33 -3.12 -5.25 -11.91
C ALA A 33 -2.32 -5.43 -13.21
N ALA A 34 -1.10 -5.98 -13.12
CA ALA A 34 -0.26 -6.23 -14.29
C ALA A 34 -0.95 -7.17 -15.29
N ALA A 35 -1.55 -8.26 -14.82
CA ALA A 35 -2.28 -9.18 -15.68
C ALA A 35 -3.52 -8.53 -16.31
N ALA A 36 -4.29 -7.75 -15.54
CA ALA A 36 -5.48 -7.06 -16.04
C ALA A 36 -5.13 -6.03 -17.12
N VAL A 37 -4.12 -5.19 -16.88
CA VAL A 37 -3.64 -4.18 -17.85
C VAL A 37 -3.05 -4.84 -19.09
N ALA A 38 -2.21 -5.87 -18.94
CA ALA A 38 -1.62 -6.58 -20.07
C ALA A 38 -2.69 -7.24 -20.96
N VAL A 39 -3.65 -7.92 -20.35
CA VAL A 39 -4.75 -8.56 -21.10
C VAL A 39 -5.64 -7.51 -21.74
N ASN A 40 -5.96 -6.41 -21.06
CA ASN A 40 -6.73 -5.32 -21.68
C ASN A 40 -6.01 -4.75 -22.91
N ALA A 41 -4.70 -4.55 -22.83
CA ALA A 41 -3.88 -4.07 -23.93
C ALA A 41 -3.88 -5.03 -25.12
N LEU A 42 -3.79 -6.35 -24.89
CA LEU A 42 -3.88 -7.36 -25.96
C LEU A 42 -5.22 -7.31 -26.73
N PHE A 43 -6.29 -6.85 -26.10
CA PHE A 43 -7.61 -6.72 -26.72
C PHE A 43 -7.96 -5.28 -27.11
N GLY A 44 -6.98 -4.38 -27.15
CA GLY A 44 -7.15 -3.00 -27.63
C GLY A 44 -7.73 -2.03 -26.60
N ASP A 45 -7.33 -2.16 -25.33
CA ASP A 45 -7.56 -1.19 -24.26
C ASP A 45 -9.04 -0.81 -24.06
N ARG A 46 -9.94 -1.80 -24.11
CA ARG A 46 -11.40 -1.58 -24.14
C ARG A 46 -12.02 -1.31 -22.77
N LEU A 47 -11.30 -1.60 -21.69
CA LEU A 47 -11.80 -1.47 -20.32
C LEU A 47 -11.32 -0.18 -19.67
N SER A 48 -12.22 0.46 -18.93
CA SER A 48 -11.91 1.55 -18.02
C SER A 48 -11.12 1.07 -16.79
N ALA A 49 -10.47 2.00 -16.08
CA ALA A 49 -9.76 1.69 -14.83
C ALA A 49 -10.66 0.97 -13.82
N SER A 50 -11.89 1.46 -13.60
CA SER A 50 -12.86 0.82 -12.69
C SER A 50 -13.21 -0.62 -13.10
N GLU A 51 -13.32 -0.90 -14.41
CA GLU A 51 -13.56 -2.27 -14.89
C GLU A 51 -12.36 -3.19 -14.73
N LEU A 52 -11.13 -2.66 -14.85
CA LEU A 52 -9.90 -3.39 -14.56
C LEU A 52 -9.80 -3.71 -13.06
N ILE A 53 -10.12 -2.74 -12.21
CA ILE A 53 -10.14 -2.91 -10.75
C ILE A 53 -11.15 -3.97 -10.36
N LEU A 54 -12.37 -3.92 -10.90
CA LEU A 54 -13.38 -4.94 -10.64
C LEU A 54 -12.92 -6.33 -11.12
N ALA A 55 -12.22 -6.42 -12.26
CA ALA A 55 -11.65 -7.68 -12.72
C ALA A 55 -10.54 -8.22 -11.78
N GLY A 56 -9.71 -7.34 -11.24
CA GLY A 56 -8.67 -7.68 -10.27
C GLY A 56 -9.25 -8.07 -8.91
N LEU A 57 -10.29 -7.39 -8.45
CA LEU A 57 -10.99 -7.68 -7.19
C LEU A 57 -11.57 -9.10 -7.13
N ASP A 58 -12.21 -9.55 -8.22
CA ASP A 58 -12.71 -10.93 -8.32
C ASP A 58 -11.60 -11.99 -8.12
N SER A 59 -10.36 -11.64 -8.51
CA SER A 59 -9.18 -12.48 -8.30
C SER A 59 -8.65 -12.38 -6.87
N GLU A 60 -8.48 -11.16 -6.34
CA GLU A 60 -7.97 -10.92 -4.98
C GLU A 60 -8.90 -11.51 -3.91
N ALA A 61 -10.21 -11.52 -4.16
CA ALA A 61 -11.20 -12.14 -3.27
C ALA A 61 -10.87 -13.59 -2.90
N LYS A 62 -10.24 -14.33 -3.81
CA LYS A 62 -9.85 -15.74 -3.61
C LYS A 62 -8.53 -15.91 -2.85
N VAL A 63 -7.70 -14.87 -2.80
CA VAL A 63 -6.34 -14.92 -2.24
C VAL A 63 -6.29 -14.23 -0.88
N SER A 64 -6.71 -12.97 -0.86
CA SER A 64 -6.53 -12.05 0.25
C SER A 64 -7.86 -11.44 0.71
N GLY A 65 -8.97 -11.71 0.03
CA GLY A 65 -10.30 -11.16 0.34
C GLY A 65 -10.63 -9.94 -0.53
N TYR A 66 -11.88 -9.47 -0.42
CA TYR A 66 -12.41 -8.43 -1.32
C TYR A 66 -12.00 -7.02 -0.83
N HIS A 67 -10.74 -6.63 -1.07
CA HIS A 67 -10.21 -5.32 -0.69
C HIS A 67 -9.71 -4.57 -1.93
N ALA A 68 -10.24 -3.36 -2.15
CA ALA A 68 -9.86 -2.53 -3.29
C ALA A 68 -8.62 -1.67 -3.03
N ASP A 69 -8.20 -1.60 -1.77
CA ASP A 69 -7.18 -0.68 -1.24
C ASP A 69 -5.77 -0.89 -1.82
N ASN A 70 -5.47 -2.09 -2.32
CA ASN A 70 -4.20 -2.38 -2.99
C ASN A 70 -4.36 -2.36 -4.52
N ILE A 71 -5.43 -2.96 -5.05
CA ILE A 71 -5.62 -3.10 -6.51
C ILE A 71 -6.00 -1.78 -7.18
N ALA A 72 -6.75 -0.91 -6.50
CA ALA A 72 -7.13 0.38 -7.03
C ALA A 72 -5.92 1.31 -7.24
N PRO A 73 -5.07 1.60 -6.24
CA PRO A 73 -3.86 2.40 -6.49
C PRO A 73 -2.84 1.66 -7.37
N ALA A 74 -2.81 0.33 -7.39
CA ALA A 74 -1.95 -0.40 -8.33
C ALA A 74 -2.36 -0.18 -9.80
N ILE A 75 -3.65 0.07 -10.08
CA ILE A 75 -4.15 0.35 -11.44
C ILE A 75 -4.14 1.85 -11.75
N MET A 76 -4.58 2.69 -10.81
CA MET A 76 -4.80 4.12 -11.04
C MET A 76 -3.56 4.98 -10.75
N GLY A 77 -2.63 4.48 -9.92
CA GLY A 77 -1.59 5.31 -9.33
C GLY A 77 -2.12 6.25 -8.27
N GLY A 78 -1.20 7.00 -7.65
CA GLY A 78 -1.48 8.03 -6.68
C GLY A 78 -2.17 7.52 -5.42
N PHE A 79 -3.06 8.34 -4.88
CA PHE A 79 -3.90 8.01 -3.73
C PHE A 79 -5.32 7.73 -4.19
N VAL A 80 -5.90 6.65 -3.71
CA VAL A 80 -7.28 6.28 -4.02
C VAL A 80 -8.08 6.10 -2.73
N LEU A 81 -9.17 6.86 -2.60
CA LEU A 81 -10.16 6.69 -1.54
C LEU A 81 -11.28 5.77 -2.03
N ILE A 82 -11.60 4.75 -1.25
CA ILE A 82 -12.74 3.87 -1.49
C ILE A 82 -13.93 4.43 -0.71
N ARG A 83 -14.86 5.10 -1.41
CA ARG A 83 -16.05 5.69 -0.79
C ARG A 83 -17.11 4.62 -0.50
N SER A 84 -17.25 3.64 -1.39
CA SER A 84 -18.16 2.50 -1.21
C SER A 84 -17.62 1.25 -1.90
N TYR A 85 -17.98 0.08 -1.37
CA TYR A 85 -17.74 -1.21 -1.99
C TYR A 85 -18.94 -1.73 -2.78
N ASP A 86 -20.15 -1.29 -2.45
CA ASP A 86 -21.40 -1.72 -3.11
C ASP A 86 -22.38 -0.53 -3.28
N PRO A 87 -22.49 0.05 -4.50
CA PRO A 87 -21.63 -0.20 -5.66
C PRO A 87 -20.18 0.25 -5.39
N LEU A 88 -19.20 -0.35 -6.07
CA LEU A 88 -17.80 0.08 -5.96
C LEU A 88 -17.66 1.51 -6.47
N ASP A 89 -17.12 2.37 -5.61
CA ASP A 89 -17.03 3.80 -5.85
C ASP A 89 -15.71 4.35 -5.31
N LEU A 90 -14.90 4.87 -6.22
CA LEU A 90 -13.50 5.22 -6.01
C LEU A 90 -13.29 6.68 -6.34
N ILE A 91 -12.48 7.35 -5.53
CA ILE A 91 -12.10 8.75 -5.73
C ILE A 91 -10.58 8.82 -5.78
N GLU A 92 -10.05 9.27 -6.90
CA GLU A 92 -8.64 9.62 -7.03
C GLU A 92 -8.39 10.92 -6.26
N LEU A 93 -7.45 10.88 -5.31
CA LEU A 93 -7.00 12.05 -4.56
C LEU A 93 -5.71 12.58 -5.20
N LYS A 94 -5.78 13.77 -5.78
CA LYS A 94 -4.66 14.40 -6.47
C LYS A 94 -3.73 15.08 -5.46
N PHE A 95 -2.59 14.45 -5.22
CA PHE A 95 -1.48 15.11 -4.53
C PHE A 95 -0.85 16.16 -5.47
N PRO A 96 -0.55 17.40 -5.04
CA PRO A 96 0.00 18.44 -5.91
C PRO A 96 1.28 18.01 -6.64
N GLU A 97 1.45 18.37 -7.91
CA GLU A 97 2.56 17.90 -8.76
C GLU A 97 3.89 18.57 -8.42
N GLU A 98 3.84 19.79 -7.91
CA GLU A 98 4.97 20.60 -7.46
C GLU A 98 5.52 20.18 -6.09
N LYS A 99 4.88 19.21 -5.44
CA LYS A 99 5.27 18.67 -4.13
C LYS A 99 5.92 17.32 -4.30
N GLU A 100 6.98 17.12 -3.53
CA GLU A 100 7.66 15.84 -3.42
C GLU A 100 7.14 15.03 -2.25
N LEU A 101 6.99 13.73 -2.47
CA LEU A 101 6.57 12.78 -1.45
C LEU A 101 7.32 11.48 -1.67
N PHE A 102 8.05 11.08 -0.64
CA PHE A 102 8.82 9.84 -0.61
C PHE A 102 8.33 8.95 0.53
N PHE A 103 8.26 7.66 0.21
CA PHE A 103 7.99 6.58 1.13
C PHE A 103 9.28 5.80 1.36
N VAL A 104 9.65 5.64 2.62
CA VAL A 104 10.77 4.80 3.05
C VAL A 104 10.21 3.47 3.51
N LEU A 105 10.47 2.42 2.73
CA LEU A 105 9.95 1.08 2.95
C LEU A 105 11.05 0.23 3.59
N ALA A 106 10.90 -0.14 4.86
CA ALA A 106 11.81 -1.04 5.54
C ALA A 106 11.16 -2.42 5.71
N SER A 107 11.67 -3.41 4.98
CA SER A 107 11.13 -4.76 4.92
C SER A 107 12.07 -5.74 5.65
N PRO A 108 11.65 -6.33 6.78
CA PRO A 108 12.41 -7.36 7.45
C PRO A 108 12.27 -8.73 6.75
N GLU A 109 13.27 -9.60 6.92
CA GLU A 109 13.23 -11.04 6.60
C GLU A 109 12.36 -11.77 7.64
N PHE A 110 11.08 -11.44 7.64
CA PHE A 110 10.08 -12.01 8.52
C PHE A 110 8.79 -12.15 7.73
N GLU A 111 8.06 -13.24 7.92
CA GLU A 111 6.75 -13.42 7.33
C GLU A 111 5.71 -13.40 8.45
N ALA A 112 4.81 -12.42 8.40
CA ALA A 112 3.67 -12.34 9.29
C ALA A 112 2.45 -12.97 8.58
N PRO A 113 1.95 -14.13 9.02
CA PRO A 113 0.80 -14.75 8.35
C PRO A 113 -0.40 -13.79 8.36
N THR A 114 -0.93 -13.45 7.18
CA THR A 114 -2.04 -12.47 7.05
C THR A 114 -3.25 -12.85 7.91
N LYS A 115 -3.54 -14.15 8.04
CA LYS A 115 -4.60 -14.67 8.90
C LYS A 115 -4.39 -14.29 10.38
N LYS A 116 -3.14 -14.37 10.88
CA LYS A 116 -2.79 -13.99 12.26
C LYS A 116 -2.91 -12.48 12.48
N MET A 117 -2.43 -11.68 11.52
CA MET A 117 -2.53 -10.21 11.55
C MET A 117 -3.97 -9.69 11.51
N ARG A 118 -4.89 -10.45 10.90
CA ARG A 118 -6.33 -10.15 10.91
C ARG A 118 -7.03 -10.63 12.16
N ALA A 119 -6.70 -11.82 12.63
CA ALA A 119 -7.28 -12.39 13.85
C ALA A 119 -6.94 -11.58 15.12
N ALA A 120 -5.86 -10.78 15.08
CA ALA A 120 -5.47 -9.90 16.19
C ALA A 120 -6.34 -8.63 16.32
N LEU A 121 -7.16 -8.32 15.30
CA LEU A 121 -8.00 -7.13 15.34
C LEU A 121 -9.23 -7.37 16.23
N PRO A 122 -9.65 -6.38 17.03
CA PRO A 122 -10.79 -6.55 17.90
C PRO A 122 -12.08 -6.61 17.07
N ALA A 123 -13.06 -7.38 17.56
CA ALA A 123 -14.38 -7.44 16.94
C ALA A 123 -15.18 -6.14 17.17
N GLU A 124 -14.86 -5.39 18.23
CA GLU A 124 -15.53 -4.15 18.62
C GLU A 124 -14.50 -3.07 18.91
N VAL A 125 -14.85 -1.81 18.63
CA VAL A 125 -14.00 -0.65 18.88
C VAL A 125 -14.72 0.34 19.78
N GLY A 126 -13.99 0.98 20.69
CA GLY A 126 -14.59 1.99 21.56
C GLY A 126 -14.90 3.27 20.78
N MET A 127 -15.96 3.99 21.17
CA MET A 127 -16.37 5.24 20.51
C MET A 127 -15.23 6.28 20.47
N LYS A 128 -14.40 6.36 21.52
CA LYS A 128 -13.24 7.27 21.58
C LYS A 128 -12.20 6.94 20.51
N GLU A 129 -11.89 5.66 20.30
CA GLU A 129 -10.94 5.22 19.25
C GLU A 129 -11.55 5.44 17.87
N HIS A 130 -12.85 5.14 17.70
CA HIS A 130 -13.58 5.35 16.46
C HIS A 130 -13.56 6.83 16.02
N VAL A 131 -14.00 7.75 16.90
CA VAL A 131 -14.01 9.19 16.61
C VAL A 131 -12.61 9.70 16.28
N TRP A 132 -11.59 9.25 17.03
CA TRP A 132 -10.20 9.60 16.76
C TRP A 132 -9.76 9.15 15.37
N ASN A 133 -9.94 7.87 15.03
CA ASN A 133 -9.53 7.33 13.73
C ASN A 133 -10.29 7.98 12.57
N CYS A 134 -11.58 8.31 12.72
CA CYS A 134 -12.33 9.06 11.72
C CYS A 134 -11.74 10.46 11.49
N SER A 135 -11.36 11.16 12.57
CA SER A 135 -10.67 12.45 12.48
C SER A 135 -9.34 12.33 11.73
N GLN A 136 -8.52 11.33 12.08
CA GLN A 136 -7.22 11.13 11.43
C GLN A 136 -7.36 10.70 9.96
N ALA A 137 -8.38 9.92 9.61
CA ALA A 137 -8.68 9.59 8.22
C ALA A 137 -9.07 10.84 7.40
N GLY A 138 -9.89 11.74 7.97
CA GLY A 138 -10.20 13.03 7.35
C GLY A 138 -8.98 13.92 7.20
N ALA A 139 -8.11 13.97 8.21
CA ALA A 139 -6.85 14.70 8.17
C ALA A 139 -5.91 14.15 7.09
N LEU A 140 -5.84 12.82 6.92
CA LEU A 140 -5.03 12.19 5.87
C LEU A 140 -5.51 12.59 4.48
N VAL A 141 -6.82 12.57 4.23
CA VAL A 141 -7.40 13.03 2.94
C VAL A 141 -7.09 14.51 2.70
N ALA A 142 -7.27 15.36 3.71
CA ALA A 142 -6.95 16.79 3.59
C ALA A 142 -5.47 17.02 3.30
N ALA A 143 -4.57 16.31 4.00
CA ALA A 143 -3.13 16.43 3.82
C ALA A 143 -2.69 16.01 2.41
N VAL A 144 -3.27 14.93 1.86
CA VAL A 144 -3.04 14.53 0.47
C VAL A 144 -3.43 15.65 -0.50
N LEU A 145 -4.65 16.19 -0.37
CA LEU A 145 -5.18 17.19 -1.29
C LEU A 145 -4.46 18.55 -1.19
N LEU A 146 -3.95 18.90 0.00
CA LEU A 146 -3.21 20.14 0.25
C LEU A 146 -1.71 20.01 -0.02
N GLY A 147 -1.19 18.80 -0.26
CA GLY A 147 0.25 18.57 -0.39
C GLY A 147 1.01 18.74 0.93
N ASP A 148 0.35 18.56 2.07
CA ASP A 148 0.93 18.65 3.40
C ASP A 148 1.57 17.31 3.79
N VAL A 149 2.84 17.13 3.42
CA VAL A 149 3.59 15.88 3.66
C VAL A 149 3.76 15.61 5.16
N GLU A 150 3.95 16.66 5.96
CA GLU A 150 4.11 16.53 7.40
C GLU A 150 2.79 16.11 8.07
N GLY A 151 1.69 16.77 7.70
CA GLY A 151 0.34 16.41 8.14
C GLY A 151 -0.05 14.99 7.73
N LEU A 152 0.35 14.56 6.52
CA LEU A 152 0.15 13.19 6.04
C LEU A 152 0.87 12.19 6.95
N GLY A 153 2.14 12.46 7.27
CA GLY A 153 2.95 11.67 8.21
C GLY A 153 2.33 11.58 9.61
N LYS A 154 1.88 12.70 10.17
CA LYS A 154 1.23 12.71 11.48
C LYS A 154 -0.08 11.93 11.48
N ALA A 155 -0.89 12.07 10.45
CA ALA A 155 -2.18 11.41 10.33
C ALA A 155 -2.02 9.88 10.19
N LEU A 156 -1.10 9.41 9.33
CA LEU A 156 -0.89 7.97 9.12
C LEU A 156 -0.32 7.26 10.36
N SER A 157 0.48 7.94 11.19
CA SER A 157 1.05 7.37 12.42
C SER A 157 0.08 7.29 13.60
N ALA A 158 -1.11 7.88 13.47
CA ALA A 158 -2.01 8.10 14.58
C ALA A 158 -3.10 7.04 14.73
N ASP A 159 -3.00 5.91 14.04
CA ASP A 159 -3.97 4.81 14.18
C ASP A 159 -3.99 4.25 15.61
N ARG A 160 -5.18 4.24 16.23
CA ARG A 160 -5.39 3.68 17.57
C ARG A 160 -6.13 2.35 17.58
N ILE A 161 -6.53 1.84 16.41
CA ILE A 161 -7.36 0.64 16.29
C ILE A 161 -6.54 -0.54 15.78
N VAL A 162 -5.89 -0.42 14.62
CA VAL A 162 -5.30 -1.57 13.92
C VAL A 162 -3.83 -1.76 14.29
N GLU A 163 -3.03 -0.72 14.15
CA GLU A 163 -1.59 -0.75 14.34
C GLU A 163 -1.18 -1.19 15.75
N PRO A 164 -1.79 -0.71 16.86
CA PRO A 164 -1.39 -1.16 18.20
C PRO A 164 -1.63 -2.66 18.46
N ARG A 165 -2.45 -3.31 17.63
CA ARG A 165 -2.72 -4.76 17.71
C ARG A 165 -1.82 -5.57 16.79
N ARG A 166 -1.33 -4.95 15.70
CA ARG A 166 -0.44 -5.59 14.72
C ARG A 166 1.04 -5.38 15.04
N ALA A 167 1.44 -4.22 15.55
CA ALA A 167 2.84 -3.90 15.82
C ALA A 167 3.51 -4.92 16.76
N PRO A 168 2.88 -5.39 17.85
CA PRO A 168 3.48 -6.40 18.73
C PRO A 168 3.72 -7.76 18.07
N LEU A 169 3.09 -8.04 16.92
CA LEU A 169 3.26 -9.28 16.17
C LEU A 169 4.47 -9.24 15.23
N ILE A 170 5.11 -8.08 15.07
CA ILE A 170 6.27 -7.87 14.22
C ILE A 170 7.45 -7.48 15.14
N PRO A 171 8.45 -8.37 15.32
CA PRO A 171 9.57 -8.10 16.21
C PRO A 171 10.28 -6.77 15.89
N GLY A 172 10.45 -5.91 16.89
CA GLY A 172 11.13 -4.62 16.77
C GLY A 172 10.33 -3.48 16.13
N MET A 173 9.06 -3.69 15.72
CA MET A 173 8.30 -2.68 14.97
C MET A 173 8.15 -1.34 15.71
N GLU A 174 7.88 -1.34 17.01
CA GLU A 174 7.77 -0.08 17.78
C GLU A 174 9.10 0.68 17.80
N GLY A 175 10.22 -0.03 17.91
CA GLY A 175 11.57 0.51 17.82
C GLY A 175 11.87 1.13 16.48
N VAL A 176 11.52 0.42 15.41
CA VAL A 176 11.65 0.90 14.03
C VAL A 176 10.87 2.19 13.80
N LYS A 177 9.63 2.26 14.29
CA LYS A 177 8.83 3.49 14.22
C LYS A 177 9.52 4.64 14.94
N ARG A 178 10.02 4.42 16.16
CA ARG A 178 10.74 5.44 16.94
C ARG A 178 11.99 5.91 16.20
N ALA A 179 12.81 4.98 15.72
CA ALA A 179 14.02 5.28 14.96
C ALA A 179 13.73 6.09 13.68
N ALA A 180 12.65 5.77 12.97
CA ALA A 180 12.24 6.51 11.78
C ALA A 180 11.92 7.99 12.11
N ILE A 181 11.15 8.23 13.19
CA ILE A 181 10.78 9.59 13.62
C ILE A 181 12.01 10.36 14.12
N GLU A 182 12.88 9.72 14.91
CA GLU A 182 14.14 10.32 15.40
C GLU A 182 15.09 10.68 14.25
N ALA A 183 15.09 9.90 13.16
CA ALA A 183 15.83 10.19 11.93
C ALA A 183 15.16 11.27 11.04
N GLY A 184 14.00 11.80 11.45
CA GLY A 184 13.32 12.93 10.82
C GLY A 184 12.14 12.57 9.93
N ALA A 185 11.66 11.33 9.93
CA ALA A 185 10.40 11.00 9.25
C ALA A 185 9.24 11.80 9.84
N PHE A 186 8.32 12.27 8.99
CA PHE A 186 7.11 12.95 9.46
C PHE A 186 6.08 11.99 10.07
N GLY A 187 6.18 10.72 9.70
CA GLY A 187 5.34 9.64 10.17
C GLY A 187 5.93 8.30 9.79
N CYS A 188 5.60 7.29 10.56
CA CYS A 188 5.84 5.88 10.28
C CYS A 188 4.61 5.03 10.67
N THR A 189 4.30 4.00 9.90
CA THR A 189 3.29 2.98 10.24
C THR A 189 3.64 1.64 9.57
N ILE A 190 2.76 0.64 9.74
CA ILE A 190 2.85 -0.67 9.09
C ILE A 190 2.24 -0.57 7.67
N SER A 191 2.98 -1.03 6.65
CA SER A 191 2.43 -1.14 5.29
C SER A 191 1.47 -2.31 5.20
N GLY A 192 0.19 -2.04 4.92
CA GLY A 192 -0.85 -3.04 4.76
C GLY A 192 -1.00 -3.94 6.00
N ALA A 193 -0.81 -5.25 5.83
CA ALA A 193 -0.80 -6.22 6.93
C ALA A 193 0.57 -6.38 7.61
N GLY A 194 1.61 -5.70 7.13
CA GLY A 194 3.00 -5.91 7.53
C GLY A 194 3.66 -7.11 6.83
N PRO A 195 4.94 -7.39 7.16
CA PRO A 195 5.72 -6.76 8.23
C PRO A 195 6.53 -5.53 7.83
N THR A 196 6.43 -5.08 6.58
CA THR A 196 7.11 -3.86 6.13
C THR A 196 6.63 -2.63 6.93
N ALA A 197 7.56 -1.83 7.41
CA ALA A 197 7.30 -0.49 7.93
C ALA A 197 7.39 0.52 6.78
N VAL A 198 6.50 1.51 6.77
CA VAL A 198 6.53 2.63 5.83
C VAL A 198 6.63 3.94 6.59
N ALA A 199 7.65 4.73 6.28
CA ALA A 199 7.82 6.08 6.77
C ALA A 199 7.68 7.11 5.64
N VAL A 200 7.34 8.35 5.98
CA VAL A 200 7.09 9.43 5.01
C VAL A 200 8.05 10.58 5.21
N THR A 201 8.56 11.10 4.10
CA THR A 201 9.45 12.26 4.02
C THR A 201 9.23 13.00 2.69
N ASP A 202 9.77 14.20 2.57
CA ASP A 202 9.73 15.07 1.38
C ASP A 202 11.06 15.13 0.62
N GLU A 203 12.11 14.52 1.17
CA GLU A 203 13.46 14.49 0.58
C GLU A 203 14.01 13.06 0.46
N GLU A 204 14.53 12.70 -0.71
CA GLU A 204 15.08 11.36 -0.99
C GLU A 204 16.31 11.03 -0.12
N GLU A 205 17.27 11.95 -0.02
CA GLU A 205 18.49 11.76 0.79
C GLU A 205 18.18 11.57 2.28
N LYS A 206 17.19 12.32 2.78
CA LYS A 206 16.65 12.14 4.13
C LYS A 206 15.98 10.78 4.27
N GLY A 207 15.27 10.34 3.24
CA GLY A 207 14.68 9.00 3.16
C GLY A 207 15.71 7.88 3.29
N VAL A 208 16.90 8.02 2.68
CA VAL A 208 17.98 7.04 2.79
C VAL A 208 18.44 6.91 4.25
N ARG A 209 18.71 8.03 4.93
CA ARG A 209 19.12 8.04 6.35
C ARG A 209 18.05 7.45 7.28
N ILE A 210 16.78 7.76 7.02
CA ILE A 210 15.64 7.15 7.73
C ILE A 210 15.64 5.64 7.52
N GLY A 211 15.83 5.17 6.29
CA GLY A 211 15.85 3.76 5.94
C GLY A 211 16.96 2.97 6.64
N GLU A 212 18.17 3.53 6.68
CA GLU A 212 19.31 2.97 7.43
C GLU A 212 18.99 2.81 8.92
N SER A 213 18.40 3.85 9.51
CA SER A 213 18.00 3.87 10.93
C SER A 213 16.92 2.81 11.23
N MET A 214 15.95 2.65 10.32
CA MET A 214 14.90 1.63 10.41
C MET A 214 15.47 0.21 10.32
N VAL A 215 16.43 -0.02 9.42
CA VAL A 215 17.09 -1.33 9.27
C VAL A 215 17.91 -1.67 10.52
N GLU A 216 18.66 -0.71 11.06
CA GLU A 216 19.40 -0.91 12.31
C GLU A 216 18.45 -1.24 13.47
N ALA A 217 17.32 -0.55 13.57
CA ALA A 217 16.32 -0.82 14.61
C ALA A 217 15.69 -2.22 14.50
N PHE A 218 15.38 -2.70 13.28
CA PHE A 218 14.94 -4.08 13.08
C PHE A 218 15.97 -5.10 13.56
N TRP A 219 17.26 -4.84 13.31
CA TRP A 219 18.33 -5.70 13.79
C TRP A 219 18.46 -5.67 15.32
N ARG A 220 18.51 -4.47 15.92
CA ARG A 220 18.79 -4.30 17.35
C ARG A 220 17.62 -4.71 18.25
N GLU A 221 16.40 -4.38 17.86
CA GLU A 221 15.20 -4.59 18.69
C GLU A 221 14.42 -5.83 18.27
N GLY A 222 14.46 -6.21 16.99
CA GLY A 222 13.75 -7.36 16.44
C GLY A 222 14.61 -8.60 16.20
N MET A 223 15.95 -8.46 16.17
CA MET A 223 16.88 -9.50 15.69
C MET A 223 16.55 -9.96 14.26
N LEU A 224 16.03 -9.05 13.43
CA LEU A 224 15.63 -9.31 12.05
C LEU A 224 16.60 -8.61 11.10
N LYS A 225 17.09 -9.36 10.10
CA LYS A 225 17.69 -8.73 8.92
C LYS A 225 16.60 -7.97 8.18
N ALA A 226 16.93 -6.80 7.64
CA ALA A 226 16.00 -5.99 6.89
C ALA A 226 16.70 -5.29 5.74
N SER A 227 15.90 -4.83 4.77
CA SER A 227 16.34 -3.94 3.69
C SER A 227 15.44 -2.72 3.66
N ALA A 228 15.96 -1.59 3.18
CA ALA A 228 15.20 -0.37 2.98
C ALA A 228 15.22 0.05 1.52
N ALA A 229 14.13 0.65 1.05
CA ALA A 229 14.05 1.32 -0.23
C ALA A 229 13.31 2.64 -0.08
N VAL A 230 13.80 3.69 -0.75
CA VAL A 230 13.12 4.98 -0.86
C VAL A 230 12.40 5.01 -2.20
N GLN A 231 11.10 5.32 -2.17
CA GLN A 231 10.26 5.35 -3.36
C GLN A 231 9.47 6.64 -3.41
N ARG A 232 9.52 7.33 -4.55
CA ARG A 232 8.63 8.47 -4.82
C ARG A 232 7.20 7.96 -5.02
N LEU A 233 6.20 8.80 -4.71
CA LEU A 233 4.80 8.52 -5.05
C LEU A 233 4.66 8.16 -6.54
N ASP A 234 4.25 6.93 -6.85
CA ASP A 234 3.89 6.52 -8.22
C ASP A 234 2.51 7.12 -8.55
N ARG A 235 2.45 7.98 -9.56
CA ARG A 235 1.24 8.68 -10.01
C ARG A 235 0.56 8.03 -11.22
N VAL A 236 1.15 6.97 -11.76
CA VAL A 236 0.75 6.34 -13.03
C VAL A 236 0.06 5.01 -12.79
N GLY A 237 0.53 4.25 -11.80
CA GLY A 237 0.09 2.88 -11.58
C GLY A 237 0.55 1.93 -12.70
N ALA A 238 -0.21 0.85 -12.90
CA ALA A 238 0.08 -0.18 -13.87
C ALA A 238 0.00 0.34 -15.31
N ARG A 239 1.05 0.06 -16.09
CA ARG A 239 1.22 0.57 -17.46
C ARG A 239 1.87 -0.46 -18.37
N VAL A 240 1.58 -0.36 -19.66
CA VAL A 240 2.24 -1.17 -20.69
C VAL A 240 3.65 -0.63 -20.90
N VAL A 241 4.66 -1.48 -20.69
CA VAL A 241 6.08 -1.10 -20.84
C VAL A 241 6.58 -1.22 -22.29
N SER A 242 6.04 -2.17 -23.06
CA SER A 242 6.38 -2.39 -24.46
C SER A 242 5.26 -3.17 -25.16
N ARG A 243 5.10 -2.98 -26.47
CA ARG A 243 4.25 -3.81 -27.33
C ARG A 243 5.13 -4.40 -28.42
N THR A 244 5.12 -5.72 -28.57
CA THR A 244 5.66 -6.36 -29.76
C THR A 244 4.54 -6.35 -30.81
N PRO A 245 4.74 -5.72 -31.99
CA PRO A 245 3.74 -5.67 -33.06
C PRO A 245 3.31 -7.06 -33.54
#